data_AF-G8R1D8-F1
#
_entry.id   AF-G8R1D8-F1
#
_cell.length_a   1.000
_cell.length_b   1.000
_cell.length_c   1.000
_cell.angle_alpha   90.00
_cell.angle_beta   90.00
_cell.angle_gamma   90.00
#
_symmetry.space_group_name_H-M   'P 1'
#
loop_
_entity.id
_entity.type
_entity.pdbx_description
1 polymer ?
#
loop_
_entity_poly.entity_id
_entity_poly.type
_entity_poly.pdbx_seq_one_letter_code
_entity_poly.pdbx_strand_id
1 'polypeptide(L)'
;MKKKTIWIVIILLILALGFYGWNRYQKSQNEEYGTFLIPRLEYSAFVFKRIEPEVITMDMKMLIDNPTLFGFTVDSFTYDFYIADQMVFSSTYPEKIELKGGDSSFIMVPITMYNDSLTWVLDSLKNAGIENTTYSVKGDFYADVPLLKERKFNYNQSFEAPLYKVPATKLKDWEYRKLENGDVTLDFILTIVNFNVFPYDFKDLSYEINLGNDKMVFDGAIMGDVNIPKEDSVDLVLPVNIDLSELGGAALNFIFKGRDLEYEFYSKLTITNESNTISDSPMELYSKGTLGTIIDLTKE
;
A
#
# COMPACT_ATOMS: atom_id res chain seq x y z
N MET A 1 -41.93 -48.31 -3.82
CA MET A 1 -41.70 -47.67 -5.15
C MET A 1 -41.15 -48.70 -6.12
N LYS A 2 -41.69 -48.81 -7.34
CA LYS A 2 -41.21 -49.77 -8.35
C LYS A 2 -39.79 -49.39 -8.79
N LYS A 3 -38.89 -50.37 -8.88
CA LYS A 3 -37.47 -50.20 -9.25
C LYS A 3 -37.26 -49.32 -10.49
N LYS A 4 -38.20 -49.36 -11.45
CA LYS A 4 -38.24 -48.52 -12.67
C LYS A 4 -38.41 -47.02 -12.38
N THR A 5 -39.20 -46.64 -11.39
CA THR A 5 -39.45 -45.24 -11.02
C THR A 5 -38.21 -44.59 -10.41
N ILE A 6 -37.43 -45.35 -9.63
CA ILE A 6 -36.16 -44.88 -9.05
C ILE A 6 -35.15 -44.57 -10.16
N TRP A 7 -35.01 -45.44 -11.16
CA TRP A 7 -34.12 -45.21 -12.31
C TRP A 7 -34.50 -43.98 -13.13
N ILE A 8 -35.79 -43.74 -13.35
CA ILE A 8 -36.26 -42.55 -14.07
C ILE A 8 -35.89 -41.27 -13.30
N VAL A 9 -36.07 -41.25 -11.97
CA VAL A 9 -35.69 -40.10 -11.13
C VAL A 9 -34.18 -39.85 -11.17
N ILE A 10 -33.36 -40.91 -11.12
CA ILE A 10 -31.89 -40.79 -11.21
C ILE A 10 -31.47 -40.23 -12.57
N ILE A 11 -32.05 -40.72 -13.67
CA ILE A 11 -31.76 -40.22 -15.01
C ILE A 11 -32.16 -38.74 -15.16
N LEU A 12 -33.33 -38.36 -14.66
CA LEU A 12 -33.78 -36.96 -14.68
C LEU A 12 -32.86 -36.05 -13.86
N LEU A 13 -32.36 -36.51 -12.71
CA LEU A 13 -31.37 -35.78 -11.92
C LEU A 13 -30.05 -35.60 -12.67
N ILE A 14 -29.54 -36.65 -13.32
CA ILE A 14 -28.31 -36.59 -14.13
C ILE A 14 -28.49 -35.62 -15.30
N LEU A 15 -29.62 -35.66 -16.00
CA LEU A 15 -29.92 -34.74 -17.10
C LEU A 15 -30.06 -33.30 -16.63
N ALA A 16 -30.70 -33.05 -15.48
CA ALA A 16 -30.80 -31.72 -14.90
C ALA A 16 -29.43 -31.17 -14.49
N LEU A 17 -28.57 -31.99 -13.87
CA LEU A 17 -27.20 -31.63 -13.53
C LEU A 17 -26.35 -31.37 -14.78
N GLY A 18 -26.50 -32.19 -15.82
CA GLY A 18 -25.82 -32.01 -17.11
C GLY A 18 -26.24 -30.72 -17.81
N PHE A 19 -27.55 -30.41 -17.83
CA PHE A 19 -28.07 -29.17 -18.39
C PHE A 19 -27.61 -27.94 -17.60
N TYR A 20 -27.62 -28.01 -16.26
CA TYR A 20 -27.09 -26.95 -15.40
C TYR A 20 -25.60 -26.69 -15.67
N GLY A 21 -24.79 -27.75 -15.73
CA GLY A 21 -23.36 -27.67 -16.03
C GLY A 21 -23.09 -27.10 -17.43
N TRP A 22 -23.84 -27.54 -18.44
CA TRP A 22 -23.74 -27.01 -19.80
C TRP A 22 -24.08 -25.52 -19.87
N ASN A 23 -25.16 -25.10 -19.21
CA ASN A 23 -25.57 -23.69 -19.19
C ASN A 23 -24.53 -22.81 -18.46
N ARG A 24 -23.96 -23.29 -17.35
CA ARG A 24 -22.87 -22.61 -16.64
C ARG A 24 -21.61 -22.51 -17.50
N TYR A 25 -21.23 -23.59 -18.17
CA TYR A 25 -20.09 -23.62 -19.08
C TYR A 25 -20.24 -22.64 -20.25
N GLN A 26 -21.41 -22.60 -20.90
CA GLN A 26 -21.69 -21.66 -21.98
C GLN A 26 -21.60 -20.20 -21.51
N LYS A 27 -22.04 -19.89 -20.29
CA LYS A 27 -21.88 -18.55 -19.71
C LYS A 27 -20.42 -18.21 -19.43
N SER A 28 -19.62 -19.15 -18.95
CA SER A 28 -18.22 -18.88 -18.59
C SER A 28 -17.28 -18.72 -19.79
N GLN A 29 -17.66 -19.18 -20.97
CA GLN A 29 -16.86 -19.00 -22.20
C GLN A 29 -16.72 -17.52 -22.62
N ASN A 30 -17.61 -16.64 -22.14
CA ASN A 30 -17.57 -15.20 -22.43
C ASN A 30 -16.93 -14.39 -21.29
N GLU A 31 -16.39 -15.05 -20.24
CA GLU A 31 -15.78 -14.41 -19.09
C GLU A 31 -14.24 -14.53 -19.17
N GLU A 32 -13.53 -13.60 -18.53
CA GLU A 32 -12.06 -13.46 -18.57
C GLU A 32 -11.30 -14.76 -18.22
N TYR A 33 -11.86 -15.55 -17.30
CA TYR A 33 -11.26 -16.81 -16.85
C TYR A 33 -11.68 -18.04 -17.67
N GLY A 34 -12.59 -17.89 -18.65
CA GLY A 34 -13.00 -18.94 -19.61
C GLY A 34 -13.70 -20.17 -19.02
N THR A 35 -13.81 -20.29 -17.69
CA THR A 35 -14.42 -21.42 -16.99
C THR A 35 -15.03 -21.01 -15.65
N PHE A 36 -16.10 -21.71 -15.25
CA PHE A 36 -16.75 -21.56 -13.94
C PHE A 36 -16.05 -22.36 -12.83
N LEU A 37 -14.97 -23.08 -13.15
CA LEU A 37 -14.24 -23.95 -12.22
C LEU A 37 -13.03 -23.27 -11.59
N ILE A 38 -12.67 -22.06 -12.05
CA ILE A 38 -11.53 -21.30 -11.55
C ILE A 38 -12.05 -20.15 -10.68
N PRO A 39 -11.43 -19.90 -9.51
CA PRO A 39 -11.75 -18.75 -8.68
C PRO A 39 -11.49 -17.44 -9.40
N ARG A 40 -12.26 -16.41 -9.06
CA ARG A 40 -12.17 -15.08 -9.66
C ARG A 40 -11.61 -14.13 -8.63
N LEU A 41 -10.64 -13.31 -9.01
CA LEU A 41 -10.33 -12.14 -8.22
C LEU A 41 -11.29 -11.02 -8.64
N GLU A 42 -12.15 -10.57 -7.73
CA GLU A 42 -13.12 -9.52 -8.01
C GLU A 42 -12.60 -8.13 -7.66
N TYR A 43 -11.74 -8.05 -6.65
CA TYR A 43 -11.25 -6.79 -6.11
C TYR A 43 -9.88 -6.95 -5.46
N SER A 44 -9.02 -5.94 -5.64
CA SER A 44 -7.76 -5.80 -4.93
C SER A 44 -7.56 -4.36 -4.48
N ALA A 45 -7.12 -4.16 -3.25
CA ALA A 45 -6.64 -2.87 -2.76
C ALA A 45 -5.40 -3.01 -1.89
N PHE A 46 -4.60 -1.96 -1.84
CA PHE A 46 -3.44 -1.89 -0.97
C PHE A 46 -3.78 -1.15 0.32
N VAL A 47 -3.31 -1.71 1.44
CA VAL A 47 -3.36 -1.13 2.77
C VAL A 47 -1.92 -0.90 3.21
N PHE A 48 -1.47 0.35 3.16
CA PHE A 48 -0.11 0.69 3.58
C PHE A 48 0.02 0.54 5.09
N LYS A 49 1.10 -0.11 5.55
CA LYS A 49 1.39 -0.28 6.97
C LYS A 49 2.53 0.62 7.42
N ARG A 50 3.64 0.54 6.70
CA ARG A 50 4.85 1.27 7.09
C ARG A 50 5.69 1.64 5.88
N ILE A 51 6.24 2.85 5.90
CA ILE A 51 7.27 3.31 4.97
C ILE A 51 8.52 3.63 5.77
N GLU A 52 9.59 2.90 5.48
CA GLU A 52 10.94 3.13 5.97
C GLU A 52 11.82 3.58 4.79
N PRO A 53 13.01 4.15 5.03
CA PRO A 53 13.91 4.59 3.95
C PRO A 53 14.32 3.46 3.01
N GLU A 54 14.43 2.23 3.51
CA GLU A 54 14.86 1.06 2.75
C GLU A 54 13.69 0.22 2.21
N VAL A 55 12.53 0.25 2.87
CA VAL A 55 11.44 -0.69 2.62
C VAL A 55 10.06 -0.09 2.85
N ILE A 56 9.11 -0.47 2.01
CA ILE A 56 7.68 -0.22 2.19
C ILE A 56 6.99 -1.55 2.49
N THR A 57 6.19 -1.58 3.55
CA THR A 57 5.34 -2.71 3.91
C THR A 57 3.86 -2.34 3.75
N MET A 58 3.11 -3.23 3.13
CA MET A 58 1.69 -3.05 2.85
C MET A 58 0.99 -4.41 2.85
N ASP A 59 -0.32 -4.44 3.02
CA ASP A 59 -1.12 -5.62 2.72
C ASP A 59 -1.91 -5.41 1.44
N MET A 60 -1.92 -6.39 0.56
CA MET A 60 -2.84 -6.47 -0.55
C MET A 60 -4.09 -7.23 -0.10
N LYS A 61 -5.19 -6.50 0.05
CA LYS A 61 -6.52 -7.03 0.33
C LYS A 61 -7.13 -7.50 -0.97
N MET A 62 -7.36 -8.80 -1.10
CA MET A 62 -7.94 -9.44 -2.28
C MET A 62 -9.29 -10.07 -1.97
N LEU A 63 -10.29 -9.87 -2.81
CA LEU A 63 -11.57 -10.58 -2.77
C LEU A 63 -11.55 -11.71 -3.80
N ILE A 64 -11.48 -12.94 -3.33
CA ILE A 64 -11.52 -14.14 -4.17
C ILE A 64 -12.92 -14.74 -4.12
N ASP A 65 -13.60 -14.78 -5.25
CA ASP A 65 -14.86 -15.50 -5.45
C ASP A 65 -14.58 -16.94 -5.89
N ASN A 66 -15.11 -17.92 -5.15
CA ASN A 66 -15.12 -19.31 -5.57
C ASN A 66 -16.50 -19.70 -6.10
N PRO A 67 -16.74 -19.65 -7.42
CA PRO A 67 -18.05 -19.94 -8.01
C PRO A 67 -18.41 -21.44 -7.99
N THR A 68 -17.49 -22.32 -7.57
CA THR A 68 -17.71 -23.78 -7.55
C THR A 68 -18.55 -24.21 -6.35
N LEU A 69 -19.24 -25.35 -6.46
CA LEU A 69 -20.06 -25.90 -5.35
C LEU A 69 -19.22 -26.52 -4.22
N PHE A 70 -17.92 -26.68 -4.42
CA PHE A 70 -17.02 -27.32 -3.47
C PHE A 70 -15.92 -26.37 -3.04
N GLY A 71 -15.48 -26.48 -1.79
CA GLY A 71 -14.30 -25.78 -1.34
C GLY A 71 -13.02 -26.45 -1.82
N PHE A 72 -11.93 -25.69 -1.84
CA PHE A 72 -10.58 -26.21 -2.04
C PHE A 72 -9.59 -25.34 -1.28
N THR A 73 -8.35 -25.82 -1.19
CA THR A 73 -7.26 -25.13 -0.49
C THR A 73 -6.22 -24.67 -1.48
N VAL A 74 -5.82 -23.41 -1.37
CA VAL A 74 -4.59 -22.89 -1.99
C VAL A 74 -3.46 -23.17 -1.01
N ASP A 75 -2.44 -23.88 -1.46
CA ASP A 75 -1.24 -24.19 -0.69
C ASP A 75 -0.27 -23.01 -0.62
N SER A 76 -0.14 -22.27 -1.73
CA SER A 76 0.70 -21.07 -1.80
C SER A 76 0.29 -20.15 -2.95
N PHE A 77 0.69 -18.89 -2.85
CA PHE A 77 0.44 -17.86 -3.86
C PHE A 77 1.75 -17.10 -4.14
N THR A 78 2.26 -17.18 -5.36
CA THR A 78 3.39 -16.37 -5.81
C THR A 78 2.88 -15.16 -6.57
N TYR A 79 3.51 -14.01 -6.41
CA TYR A 79 3.07 -12.79 -7.06
C TYR A 79 4.22 -11.83 -7.33
N ASP A 80 4.10 -11.14 -8.45
CA ASP A 80 5.06 -10.21 -9.01
C ASP A 80 4.33 -8.91 -9.37
N PHE A 81 4.97 -7.78 -9.11
CA PHE A 81 4.48 -6.47 -9.52
C PHE A 81 5.43 -5.86 -10.54
N TYR A 82 4.85 -5.29 -11.59
CA TYR A 82 5.58 -4.66 -12.68
C TYR A 82 5.08 -3.25 -12.96
N ILE A 83 6.00 -2.39 -13.37
CA ILE A 83 5.72 -1.07 -13.95
C ILE A 83 6.42 -1.04 -15.31
N ALA A 84 5.69 -0.78 -16.40
CA ALA A 84 6.23 -0.81 -17.77
C ALA A 84 6.96 -2.14 -18.10
N ASP A 85 6.39 -3.29 -17.69
CA ASP A 85 7.00 -4.62 -17.79
C ASP A 85 8.35 -4.80 -17.04
N GLN A 86 8.80 -3.80 -16.28
CA GLN A 86 9.93 -3.92 -15.37
C GLN A 86 9.45 -4.40 -14.00
N MET A 87 10.00 -5.50 -13.52
CA MET A 87 9.63 -6.09 -12.23
C MET A 87 10.14 -5.19 -11.10
N VAL A 88 9.24 -4.78 -10.21
CA VAL A 88 9.55 -3.98 -9.02
C VAL A 88 9.78 -4.89 -7.81
N PHE A 89 8.95 -5.91 -7.64
CA PHE A 89 9.14 -6.94 -6.61
C PHE A 89 8.50 -8.27 -7.01
N SER A 90 8.95 -9.34 -6.36
CA SER A 90 8.42 -10.72 -6.45
C SER A 90 8.40 -11.33 -5.06
N SER A 91 7.35 -12.07 -4.72
CA SER A 91 7.17 -12.67 -3.40
C SER A 91 6.27 -13.90 -3.44
N THR A 92 6.27 -14.64 -2.34
CA THR A 92 5.47 -15.84 -2.13
C THR A 92 4.75 -15.75 -0.79
N TYR A 93 3.44 -15.92 -0.80
CA TYR A 93 2.63 -16.16 0.39
C TYR A 93 2.50 -17.67 0.61
N PRO A 94 3.15 -18.24 1.64
CA PRO A 94 3.24 -19.69 1.83
C PRO A 94 2.10 -20.27 2.67
N GLU A 95 1.19 -19.42 3.17
CA GLU A 95 0.12 -19.88 4.05
C GLU A 95 -1.05 -20.43 3.25
N LYS A 96 -1.73 -21.41 3.86
CA LYS A 96 -2.88 -22.06 3.25
C LYS A 96 -4.09 -21.15 3.29
N ILE A 97 -4.76 -21.03 2.15
CA ILE A 97 -6.00 -20.27 2.00
C ILE A 97 -7.13 -21.26 1.75
N GLU A 98 -8.10 -21.31 2.67
CA GLU A 98 -9.31 -22.11 2.49
C GLU A 98 -10.37 -21.28 1.77
N LEU A 99 -10.77 -21.73 0.58
CA LEU A 99 -11.83 -21.12 -0.20
C LEU A 99 -13.06 -22.02 -0.15
N LYS A 100 -14.13 -21.54 0.47
CA LYS A 100 -15.40 -22.28 0.57
C LYS A 100 -16.10 -22.29 -0.78
N GLY A 101 -16.91 -23.32 -1.04
CA GLY A 101 -17.69 -23.41 -2.27
C GLY A 101 -18.83 -22.39 -2.28
N GLY A 102 -18.98 -21.66 -3.38
CA GLY A 102 -20.05 -20.69 -3.60
C GLY A 102 -19.95 -19.46 -2.71
N ASP A 103 -18.74 -19.10 -2.30
CA ASP A 103 -18.46 -18.04 -1.34
C ASP A 103 -17.36 -17.12 -1.87
N SER A 104 -17.37 -15.87 -1.41
CA SER A 104 -16.33 -14.87 -1.71
C SER A 104 -15.57 -14.56 -0.43
N SER A 105 -14.26 -14.72 -0.46
CA SER A 105 -13.39 -14.60 0.71
C SER A 105 -12.39 -13.47 0.53
N PHE A 106 -12.26 -12.63 1.57
CA PHE A 106 -11.16 -11.68 1.64
C PHE A 106 -9.90 -12.35 2.17
N ILE A 107 -8.80 -12.12 1.47
CA ILE A 107 -7.46 -12.52 1.91
C ILE A 107 -6.58 -11.28 2.01
N MET A 108 -5.68 -11.28 3.00
CA MET A 108 -4.71 -10.21 3.21
C MET A 108 -3.33 -10.79 2.94
N VAL A 109 -2.71 -10.35 1.85
CA VAL A 109 -1.37 -10.81 1.49
C VAL A 109 -0.35 -9.75 1.90
N PRO A 110 0.56 -10.04 2.85
CA PRO A 110 1.60 -9.10 3.22
C PRO A 110 2.60 -8.96 2.07
N ILE A 111 2.90 -7.71 1.73
CA ILE A 111 3.83 -7.31 0.68
C ILE A 111 4.94 -6.49 1.33
N THR A 112 6.16 -6.77 0.90
CA THR A 112 7.36 -6.00 1.24
C THR A 112 8.02 -5.58 -0.06
N MET A 113 8.20 -4.28 -0.23
CA MET A 113 8.77 -3.67 -1.43
C MET A 113 10.01 -2.88 -1.05
N TYR A 114 11.13 -3.15 -1.71
CA TYR A 114 12.38 -2.44 -1.47
C TYR A 114 12.40 -1.13 -2.25
N ASN A 115 12.75 -0.04 -1.56
CA ASN A 115 12.72 1.29 -2.16
C ASN A 115 13.70 1.42 -3.32
N ASP A 116 14.91 0.85 -3.20
CA ASP A 116 15.92 0.89 -4.27
C ASP A 116 15.42 0.27 -5.59
N SER A 117 14.62 -0.79 -5.52
CA SER A 117 14.05 -1.43 -6.72
C SER A 117 12.95 -0.56 -7.34
N LEU A 118 12.08 0.01 -6.50
CA LEU A 118 11.03 0.91 -6.96
C LEU A 118 11.64 2.18 -7.58
N THR A 119 12.55 2.86 -6.89
CA THR A 119 13.17 4.11 -7.36
C THR A 119 13.96 3.87 -8.64
N TRP A 120 14.71 2.78 -8.74
CA TRP A 120 15.42 2.44 -9.98
C TRP A 120 14.48 2.32 -11.19
N VAL A 121 13.34 1.61 -11.04
CA VAL A 121 12.34 1.49 -12.11
C VAL A 121 11.72 2.85 -12.45
N LEU A 122 11.30 3.61 -11.43
CA LEU A 122 10.67 4.92 -11.63
C LEU A 122 11.63 5.92 -12.29
N ASP A 123 12.89 5.98 -11.85
CA ASP A 123 13.90 6.88 -12.41
C ASP A 123 14.28 6.48 -13.83
N SER A 124 14.40 5.19 -14.12
CA SER A 124 14.61 4.66 -15.47
C SER A 124 13.51 5.13 -16.43
N LEU A 125 12.24 5.01 -16.02
CA LEU A 125 11.09 5.44 -16.81
C LEU A 125 10.98 6.96 -16.94
N LYS A 126 11.24 7.69 -15.86
CA LYS A 126 11.29 9.16 -15.85
C LYS A 126 12.36 9.68 -16.81
N ASN A 127 13.57 9.11 -16.78
CA ASN A 127 14.67 9.48 -17.67
C ASN A 127 14.38 9.15 -19.14
N ALA A 128 13.53 8.16 -19.40
CA ALA A 128 13.02 7.84 -20.73
C ALA A 128 11.85 8.75 -21.17
N GLY A 129 11.39 9.68 -20.33
CA GLY A 129 10.29 10.59 -20.64
C GLY A 129 8.90 9.92 -20.63
N ILE A 130 8.75 8.81 -19.91
CA ILE A 130 7.48 8.07 -19.83
C ILE A 130 6.57 8.74 -18.79
N GLU A 131 5.43 9.27 -19.23
CA GLU A 131 4.45 9.93 -18.35
C GLU A 131 3.28 9.02 -17.95
N ASN A 132 2.89 8.07 -18.81
CA ASN A 132 1.87 7.07 -18.57
C ASN A 132 2.43 5.68 -18.83
N THR A 133 2.05 4.71 -18.01
CA THR A 133 2.56 3.34 -18.14
C THR A 133 1.54 2.31 -17.65
N THR A 134 1.81 1.05 -17.97
CA THR A 134 1.06 -0.10 -17.46
C THR A 134 1.64 -0.54 -16.13
N TYR A 135 0.76 -0.68 -15.14
CA TYR A 135 1.01 -1.34 -13.88
C TYR A 135 0.38 -2.72 -13.95
N SER A 136 1.12 -3.77 -13.59
CA SER A 136 0.57 -5.13 -13.61
C SER A 136 0.96 -5.94 -12.38
N VAL A 137 0.01 -6.73 -11.90
CA VAL A 137 0.23 -7.76 -10.90
C VAL A 137 0.03 -9.10 -11.59
N LYS A 138 1.07 -9.92 -11.59
CA LYS A 138 1.03 -11.29 -12.11
C LYS A 138 1.21 -12.22 -10.93
N GLY A 139 0.44 -13.30 -10.87
CA GLY A 139 0.58 -14.25 -9.78
C GLY A 139 0.14 -15.64 -10.16
N ASP A 140 0.63 -16.61 -9.40
CA ASP A 140 0.29 -18.01 -9.56
C ASP A 140 -0.19 -18.56 -8.22
N PHE A 141 -1.38 -19.10 -8.22
CA PHE A 141 -1.91 -19.82 -7.08
C PHE A 141 -1.73 -21.31 -7.29
N TYR A 142 -1.15 -21.97 -6.30
CA TYR A 142 -0.94 -23.39 -6.26
C TYR A 142 -2.01 -23.99 -5.36
N ALA A 143 -2.94 -24.77 -5.92
CA ALA A 143 -4.09 -25.29 -5.20
C ALA A 143 -4.40 -26.74 -5.53
N ASP A 144 -4.88 -27.46 -4.52
CA ASP A 144 -5.39 -28.81 -4.71
C ASP A 144 -6.90 -28.76 -4.98
N VAL A 145 -7.25 -28.50 -6.24
CA VAL A 145 -8.65 -28.44 -6.68
C VAL A 145 -9.12 -29.85 -7.08
N PRO A 146 -10.17 -30.40 -6.44
CA PRO A 146 -10.75 -31.66 -6.87
C PRO A 146 -11.17 -31.61 -8.34
N LEU A 147 -10.91 -32.68 -9.08
CA LEU A 147 -11.31 -32.88 -10.49
C LEU A 147 -10.52 -32.08 -11.55
N LEU A 148 -9.65 -31.14 -11.18
CA LEU A 148 -8.75 -30.47 -12.11
C LEU A 148 -7.38 -31.16 -12.14
N LYS A 149 -6.85 -31.37 -13.35
CA LYS A 149 -5.49 -31.92 -13.55
C LYS A 149 -4.42 -30.88 -13.24
N GLU A 150 -4.71 -29.62 -13.55
CA GLU A 150 -3.82 -28.50 -13.29
C GLU A 150 -4.09 -27.94 -11.89
N ARG A 151 -3.05 -27.95 -11.07
CA ARG A 151 -3.05 -27.44 -9.68
C ARG A 151 -2.53 -26.01 -9.59
N LYS A 152 -2.48 -25.32 -10.72
CA LYS A 152 -1.92 -23.99 -10.87
C LYS A 152 -2.94 -23.14 -11.61
N PHE A 153 -3.31 -21.99 -11.04
CA PHE A 153 -4.08 -20.98 -11.75
C PHE A 153 -3.30 -19.67 -11.76
N ASN A 154 -3.19 -19.09 -12.95
CA ASN A 154 -2.46 -17.85 -13.17
C ASN A 154 -3.45 -16.69 -13.05
N TYR A 155 -2.97 -15.60 -12.50
CA TYR A 155 -3.66 -14.34 -12.34
C TYR A 155 -2.79 -13.25 -12.98
N ASN A 156 -3.41 -12.38 -13.78
CA ASN A 156 -2.74 -11.27 -14.41
C ASN A 156 -3.72 -10.11 -14.52
N GLN A 157 -3.57 -9.12 -13.64
CA GLN A 157 -4.32 -7.89 -13.74
C GLN A 157 -3.38 -6.77 -14.15
N SER A 158 -3.80 -5.96 -15.10
CA SER A 158 -3.06 -4.79 -15.55
C SER A 158 -3.99 -3.59 -15.63
N PHE A 159 -3.46 -2.41 -15.34
CA PHE A 159 -4.15 -1.14 -15.55
C PHE A 159 -3.17 -0.09 -16.04
N GLU A 160 -3.67 0.88 -16.79
CA GLU A 160 -2.89 2.04 -17.22
C GLU A 160 -3.10 3.21 -16.26
N ALA A 161 -2.01 3.84 -15.85
CA ALA A 161 -2.04 5.03 -15.02
C ALA A 161 -0.81 5.91 -15.29
N PRO A 162 -0.85 7.19 -14.86
CA PRO A 162 0.33 8.04 -14.85
C PRO A 162 1.49 7.38 -14.09
N LEU A 163 2.72 7.65 -14.53
CA LEU A 163 3.92 7.25 -13.82
C LEU A 163 3.92 7.92 -12.44
N TYR A 164 3.98 7.11 -11.40
CA TYR A 164 4.04 7.58 -10.02
C TYR A 164 5.32 8.39 -9.80
N LYS A 165 5.20 9.55 -9.17
CA LYS A 165 6.31 10.40 -8.79
C LYS A 165 6.39 10.44 -7.27
N VAL A 166 7.53 10.04 -6.72
CA VAL A 166 7.74 10.09 -5.26
C VAL A 166 7.61 11.55 -4.79
N PRO A 167 6.73 11.86 -3.83
CA PRO A 167 6.63 13.21 -3.27
C PRO A 167 7.96 13.63 -2.64
N ALA A 168 8.33 14.90 -2.80
CA ALA A 168 9.50 15.44 -2.11
C ALA A 168 9.06 16.09 -0.80
N THR A 169 9.85 15.90 0.25
CA THR A 169 9.66 16.56 1.54
C THR A 169 10.88 17.39 1.88
N LYS A 170 10.66 18.57 2.46
CA LYS A 170 11.72 19.51 2.79
C LYS A 170 11.36 20.31 4.03
N LEU A 171 12.21 20.28 5.06
CA LEU A 171 12.19 21.31 6.11
C LEU A 171 12.58 22.67 5.49
N LYS A 172 11.59 23.55 5.39
CA LYS A 172 11.72 24.89 4.82
C LYS A 172 12.40 25.84 5.79
N ASP A 173 11.90 25.88 7.02
CA ASP A 173 12.38 26.73 8.10
C ASP A 173 11.93 26.17 9.45
N TRP A 174 12.37 26.78 10.54
CA TRP A 174 11.80 26.58 11.86
C TRP A 174 11.73 27.91 12.60
N GLU A 175 10.66 28.10 13.35
CA GLU A 175 10.44 29.30 14.16
C GLU A 175 10.22 28.92 15.62
N TYR A 176 10.44 29.84 16.55
CA TYR A 176 10.10 29.63 17.95
C TYR A 176 9.09 30.67 18.42
N ARG A 177 8.11 30.22 19.19
CA ARG A 177 7.14 31.09 19.87
C ARG A 177 7.25 30.88 21.36
N LYS A 178 7.36 31.99 22.09
CA LYS A 178 7.29 31.99 23.55
C LYS A 178 5.83 32.13 23.96
N LEU A 179 5.34 31.19 24.75
CA LEU A 179 4.01 31.21 25.33
C LEU A 179 3.99 32.10 26.58
N GLU A 180 2.81 32.64 26.92
CA GLU A 180 2.65 33.57 28.05
C GLU A 180 3.01 32.94 29.41
N ASN A 181 2.88 31.62 29.52
CA ASN A 181 3.24 30.84 30.71
C ASN A 181 4.76 30.60 30.86
N GLY A 182 5.56 31.01 29.87
CA GLY A 182 7.01 30.83 29.86
C GLY A 182 7.50 29.65 29.02
N ASP A 183 6.60 28.80 28.53
CA ASP A 183 6.94 27.66 27.66
C ASP A 183 7.40 28.15 26.28
N VAL A 184 8.13 27.29 25.57
CA VAL A 184 8.57 27.56 24.20
C VAL A 184 8.09 26.46 23.29
N THR A 185 7.45 26.86 22.19
CA THR A 185 7.08 25.97 21.09
C THR A 185 8.04 26.23 19.92
N LEU A 186 8.62 25.17 19.36
CA LEU A 186 9.30 25.21 18.07
C LEU A 186 8.33 24.75 16.98
N ASP A 187 8.13 25.58 15.98
CA ASP A 187 7.32 25.26 14.82
C ASP A 187 8.26 24.89 13.66
N PHE A 188 8.31 23.61 13.30
CA PHE A 188 9.04 23.16 12.12
C PHE A 188 8.15 23.28 10.89
N ILE A 189 8.60 23.99 9.85
CA ILE A 189 7.83 24.17 8.62
C ILE A 189 8.30 23.14 7.59
N LEU A 190 7.51 22.08 7.41
CA LEU A 190 7.77 21.02 6.44
C LEU A 190 7.01 21.30 5.14
N THR A 191 7.71 21.64 4.06
CA THR A 191 7.12 21.67 2.72
C THR A 191 7.04 20.26 2.17
N ILE A 192 5.86 19.85 1.75
CA ILE A 192 5.62 18.61 1.01
C ILE A 192 5.22 18.99 -0.42
N VAL A 193 5.95 18.49 -1.41
CA VAL A 193 5.73 18.75 -2.83
C VAL A 193 5.19 17.49 -3.49
N ASN A 194 3.97 17.57 -4.01
CA ASN A 194 3.33 16.51 -4.76
C ASN A 194 3.46 16.76 -6.26
N PHE A 195 4.20 15.91 -6.96
CA PHE A 195 4.36 16.02 -8.42
C PHE A 195 3.31 15.23 -9.21
N ASN A 196 2.43 14.49 -8.53
CA ASN A 196 1.43 13.62 -9.15
C ASN A 196 0.18 14.40 -9.52
N VAL A 197 -0.53 13.87 -10.51
CA VAL A 197 -1.80 14.42 -11.02
C VAL A 197 -3.01 14.11 -10.11
N PHE A 198 -2.77 13.51 -8.94
CA PHE A 198 -3.76 13.20 -7.92
C PHE A 198 -3.31 13.74 -6.55
N PRO A 199 -4.24 14.18 -5.69
CA PRO A 199 -3.91 14.67 -4.36
C PRO A 199 -3.53 13.55 -3.40
N TYR A 200 -2.91 13.90 -2.29
CA TYR A 200 -2.77 13.04 -1.12
C TYR A 200 -3.56 13.61 0.04
N ASP A 201 -4.37 12.76 0.67
CA ASP A 201 -5.10 13.12 1.87
C ASP A 201 -4.65 12.22 3.02
N PHE A 202 -4.45 12.82 4.18
CA PHE A 202 -4.23 12.09 5.41
C PHE A 202 -4.85 12.82 6.59
N LYS A 203 -5.06 12.10 7.69
CA LYS A 203 -5.57 12.67 8.93
C LYS A 203 -4.83 12.16 10.15
N ASP A 204 -4.98 12.89 11.24
CA ASP A 204 -4.54 12.51 12.58
C ASP A 204 -3.05 12.15 12.60
N LEU A 205 -2.22 13.08 12.11
CA LEU A 205 -0.77 12.96 12.12
C LEU A 205 -0.26 13.12 13.55
N SER A 206 0.40 12.10 14.07
CA SER A 206 1.22 12.16 15.29
C SER A 206 2.67 11.88 14.91
N TYR A 207 3.62 12.56 15.55
CA TYR A 207 5.02 12.44 15.17
C TYR A 207 5.95 12.58 16.36
N GLU A 208 7.14 12.04 16.17
CA GLU A 208 8.29 12.12 17.07
C GLU A 208 9.52 12.53 16.23
N ILE A 209 10.24 13.54 16.70
CA ILE A 209 11.47 14.04 16.09
C ILE A 209 12.58 13.83 17.11
N ASN A 210 13.55 13.02 16.75
CA ASN A 210 14.75 12.79 17.54
C ASN A 210 15.91 13.54 16.91
N LEU A 211 16.54 14.44 17.65
CA LEU A 211 17.69 15.22 17.20
C LEU A 211 18.96 14.80 17.94
N GLY A 212 20.01 14.42 17.19
CA GLY A 212 21.34 14.17 17.74
C GLY A 212 21.47 12.89 18.58
N ASN A 213 20.93 11.76 18.08
CA ASN A 213 21.11 10.41 18.62
C ASN A 213 20.51 10.19 20.03
N ASP A 214 19.18 10.22 20.13
CA ASP A 214 18.34 9.81 21.28
C ASP A 214 18.34 10.72 22.50
N LYS A 215 18.98 11.90 22.41
CA LYS A 215 19.07 12.82 23.57
C LYS A 215 18.00 13.90 23.58
N MET A 216 17.35 14.14 22.45
CA MET A 216 16.38 15.22 22.26
C MET A 216 15.22 14.68 21.45
N VAL A 217 14.25 14.11 22.16
CA VAL A 217 13.03 13.55 21.57
C VAL A 217 11.91 14.54 21.76
N PHE A 218 11.23 14.85 20.67
CA PHE A 218 10.19 15.85 20.60
C PHE A 218 8.95 15.24 19.96
N ASP A 219 7.82 15.29 20.65
CA ASP A 219 6.56 14.79 20.12
C ASP A 219 5.56 15.91 19.80
N GLY A 220 4.63 15.60 18.90
CA GLY A 220 3.55 16.49 18.53
C GLY A 220 2.48 15.79 17.71
N ALA A 221 1.39 16.51 17.47
CA ALA A 221 0.29 16.02 16.65
C ALA A 221 -0.44 17.14 15.92
N ILE A 222 -1.01 16.78 14.75
CA ILE A 222 -1.93 17.59 13.95
C ILE A 222 -3.19 16.75 13.77
N MET A 223 -4.28 17.17 14.41
CA MET A 223 -5.56 16.50 14.36
C MET A 223 -6.40 17.01 13.19
N GLY A 224 -7.15 16.11 12.54
CA GLY A 224 -7.98 16.45 11.38
C GLY A 224 -7.27 16.24 10.04
N ASP A 225 -7.93 16.69 8.96
CA ASP A 225 -7.54 16.39 7.60
C ASP A 225 -6.42 17.33 7.09
N VAL A 226 -5.43 16.74 6.43
CA VAL A 226 -4.38 17.42 5.68
C VAL A 226 -4.47 16.97 4.23
N ASN A 227 -4.72 17.92 3.35
CA ASN A 227 -4.74 17.73 1.91
C ASN A 227 -3.44 18.27 1.32
N ILE A 228 -2.72 17.45 0.56
CA ILE A 228 -1.64 17.87 -0.34
C ILE A 228 -2.23 17.84 -1.75
N PRO A 229 -2.52 19.00 -2.37
CA PRO A 229 -3.14 19.04 -3.68
C PRO A 229 -2.26 18.36 -4.73
N LYS A 230 -2.88 17.97 -5.85
CA LYS A 230 -2.16 17.48 -7.03
C LYS A 230 -1.24 18.58 -7.59
N GLU A 231 -0.05 18.19 -8.03
CA GLU A 231 0.92 19.08 -8.70
C GLU A 231 1.22 20.39 -7.94
N ASP A 232 1.16 20.35 -6.60
CA ASP A 232 1.32 21.52 -5.74
C ASP A 232 2.18 21.19 -4.50
N SER A 233 2.43 22.19 -3.68
CA SER A 233 3.15 22.08 -2.42
C SER A 233 2.34 22.62 -1.25
N VAL A 234 2.50 21.97 -0.09
CA VAL A 234 1.89 22.41 1.17
C VAL A 234 2.96 22.57 2.23
N ASP A 235 2.93 23.71 2.92
CA ASP A 235 3.72 23.94 4.12
C ASP A 235 2.93 23.42 5.34
N LEU A 236 3.41 22.31 5.90
CA LEU A 236 2.88 21.70 7.10
C LEU A 236 3.69 22.19 8.32
N VAL A 237 3.01 22.82 9.26
CA VAL A 237 3.63 23.28 10.51
C VAL A 237 3.56 22.16 11.55
N LEU A 238 4.71 21.67 11.99
CA LEU A 238 4.87 20.65 13.03
C LEU A 238 5.25 21.35 14.36
N PRO A 239 4.27 21.67 15.24
CA PRO A 239 4.52 22.29 16.53
C PRO A 239 5.06 21.30 17.57
N VAL A 240 6.25 21.57 18.08
CA VAL A 240 6.90 20.83 19.15
C VAL A 240 6.95 21.69 20.41
N ASN A 241 6.40 21.18 21.51
CA ASN A 241 6.53 21.85 22.80
C ASN A 241 7.84 21.44 23.47
N ILE A 242 8.60 22.43 23.93
CA ILE A 242 9.88 22.22 24.58
C ILE A 242 9.80 22.68 26.02
N ASP A 243 10.10 21.78 26.95
CA ASP A 243 10.45 22.16 28.31
C ASP A 243 11.92 22.60 28.35
N LEU A 244 12.13 23.92 28.37
CA LEU A 244 13.46 24.51 28.48
C LEU A 244 14.16 24.18 29.80
N SER A 245 13.43 23.74 30.83
CA SER A 245 14.04 23.32 32.10
C SER A 245 14.74 21.96 31.98
N GLU A 246 14.28 21.13 31.04
CA GLU A 246 14.88 19.82 30.71
C GLU A 246 16.04 19.97 29.70
N LEU A 247 15.97 20.98 28.82
CA LEU A 247 17.05 21.29 27.88
C LEU A 247 18.12 22.21 28.48
N GLY A 248 19.27 21.66 28.83
CA GLY A 248 20.43 22.46 29.25
C GLY A 248 20.87 23.48 28.18
N GLY A 249 21.45 24.62 28.58
CA GLY A 249 21.84 25.71 27.66
C GLY A 249 22.83 25.33 26.54
N ALA A 250 23.57 24.23 26.70
CA ALA A 250 24.40 23.66 25.65
C ALA A 250 23.57 22.93 24.57
N ALA A 251 22.47 22.26 24.95
CA ALA A 251 21.53 21.62 24.04
C ALA A 251 20.80 22.65 23.17
N LEU A 252 20.34 23.74 23.77
CA LEU A 252 19.72 24.86 23.03
C LEU A 252 20.68 25.48 22.02
N ASN A 253 21.93 25.76 22.42
CA ASN A 253 22.94 26.27 21.48
C ASN A 253 23.26 25.28 20.36
N PHE A 254 23.19 23.96 20.63
CA PHE A 254 23.44 22.92 19.64
C PHE A 254 22.31 22.83 18.62
N ILE A 255 21.04 22.82 19.06
CA ILE A 255 19.86 22.86 18.17
C ILE A 255 19.89 24.13 17.31
N PHE A 256 20.11 25.29 17.93
CA PHE A 256 20.00 26.59 17.24
C PHE A 256 21.22 26.97 16.38
N LYS A 257 22.35 26.26 16.48
CA LYS A 257 23.57 26.56 15.69
C LYS A 257 24.06 25.40 14.82
N GLY A 258 23.58 24.18 15.04
CA GLY A 258 24.01 22.98 14.33
C GLY A 258 23.34 22.86 12.97
N ARG A 259 24.09 23.11 11.88
CA ARG A 259 23.60 22.91 10.51
C ARG A 259 23.57 21.44 10.09
N ASP A 260 24.43 20.61 10.68
CA ASP A 260 24.57 19.18 10.32
C ASP A 260 23.95 18.25 11.38
N LEU A 261 22.85 18.69 12.01
CA LEU A 261 22.20 17.93 13.04
C LEU A 261 21.48 16.72 12.42
N GLU A 262 21.90 15.51 12.80
CA GLU A 262 21.18 14.29 12.46
C GLU A 262 19.79 14.31 13.08
N TYR A 263 18.79 13.91 12.29
CA TYR A 263 17.42 13.74 12.74
C TYR A 263 16.93 12.33 12.42
N GLU A 264 16.09 11.82 13.30
CA GLU A 264 15.15 10.74 13.01
C GLU A 264 13.74 11.27 13.19
N PHE A 265 12.88 10.98 12.22
CA PHE A 265 11.49 11.37 12.20
C PHE A 265 10.64 10.11 12.15
N TYR A 266 9.80 9.95 13.15
CA TYR A 266 8.78 8.93 13.19
C TYR A 266 7.41 9.59 13.13
N SER A 267 6.47 9.01 12.39
CA SER A 267 5.09 9.46 12.46
C SER A 267 4.10 8.34 12.27
N LYS A 268 2.89 8.55 12.80
CA LYS A 268 1.70 7.76 12.52
C LYS A 268 0.62 8.67 11.98
N LEU A 269 -0.03 8.26 10.91
CA LEU A 269 -1.14 8.99 10.30
C LEU A 269 -2.11 7.99 9.66
N THR A 270 -3.29 8.44 9.28
CA THR A 270 -4.20 7.64 8.45
C THR A 270 -4.26 8.24 7.05
N ILE A 271 -3.83 7.51 6.03
CA ILE A 271 -4.10 7.89 4.64
C ILE A 271 -5.61 7.81 4.45
N THR A 272 -6.20 8.88 3.91
CA THR A 272 -7.59 8.89 3.47
C THR A 272 -7.60 8.95 1.96
N ASN A 273 -8.47 8.17 1.32
CA ASN A 273 -8.58 8.21 -0.12
C ASN A 273 -10.02 7.92 -0.56
N GLU A 274 -10.51 8.69 -1.51
CA GLU A 274 -11.81 8.44 -2.15
C GLU A 274 -11.73 7.32 -3.22
N SER A 275 -10.51 6.91 -3.61
CA SER A 275 -10.25 5.84 -4.57
C SER A 275 -10.43 4.45 -3.99
N ASN A 276 -11.01 3.54 -4.77
CA ASN A 276 -11.15 2.13 -4.42
C ASN A 276 -9.81 1.35 -4.36
N THR A 277 -8.69 1.94 -4.79
CA THR A 277 -7.39 1.25 -4.94
C THR A 277 -6.52 1.31 -3.68
N ILE A 278 -6.65 2.39 -2.90
CA ILE A 278 -5.97 2.59 -1.62
C ILE A 278 -7.06 2.75 -0.58
N SER A 279 -7.17 1.81 0.36
CA SER A 279 -8.12 1.95 1.46
C SER A 279 -7.61 2.94 2.50
N ASP A 280 -8.49 3.44 3.36
CA ASP A 280 -8.10 4.12 4.59
C ASP A 280 -7.06 3.27 5.34
N SER A 281 -5.84 3.78 5.43
CA SER A 281 -4.68 2.97 5.84
C SER A 281 -3.97 3.66 7.01
N PRO A 282 -3.94 3.06 8.21
CA PRO A 282 -3.04 3.52 9.26
C PRO A 282 -1.61 3.28 8.79
N MET A 283 -0.83 4.34 8.67
CA MET A 283 0.51 4.31 8.14
C MET A 283 1.50 4.83 9.17
N GLU A 284 2.59 4.09 9.33
CA GLU A 284 3.78 4.52 10.05
C GLU A 284 4.83 5.02 9.03
N LEU A 285 5.41 6.19 9.26
CA LEU A 285 6.51 6.71 8.45
C LEU A 285 7.77 6.83 9.31
N TYR A 286 8.90 6.43 8.73
CA TYR A 286 10.23 6.59 9.32
C TYR A 286 11.14 7.28 8.30
N SER A 287 11.82 8.33 8.74
CA SER A 287 12.82 9.05 7.95
C SER A 287 14.03 9.38 8.82
N LYS A 288 15.22 9.37 8.22
CA LYS A 288 16.47 9.80 8.86
C LYS A 288 17.26 10.68 7.91
N GLY A 289 18.02 11.63 8.44
CA GLY A 289 18.84 12.52 7.62
C GLY A 289 19.60 13.55 8.43
N THR A 290 20.10 14.60 7.78
CA THR A 290 20.64 15.77 8.47
C THR A 290 19.86 17.02 8.09
N LEU A 291 19.68 17.95 9.04
CA LEU A 291 18.96 19.20 8.79
C LEU A 291 19.62 20.05 7.67
N GLY A 292 20.93 19.90 7.46
CA GLY A 292 21.70 20.64 6.46
C GLY A 292 21.47 20.17 5.03
N THR A 293 21.30 18.87 4.81
CA THR A 293 21.09 18.30 3.46
C THR A 293 19.73 18.68 2.87
N ILE A 294 18.75 18.95 3.73
CA ILE A 294 17.41 19.37 3.34
C ILE A 294 17.42 20.75 2.64
N ILE A 295 18.39 21.62 2.96
CA ILE A 295 18.46 22.98 2.42
C ILE A 295 18.97 22.99 0.96
N ASP A 296 19.83 22.04 0.57
CA ASP A 296 20.56 22.05 -0.71
C ASP A 296 19.82 21.43 -1.91
N LEU A 297 18.66 20.79 -1.72
CA LEU A 297 17.76 20.34 -2.82
C LEU A 297 17.09 21.52 -3.60
N THR A 298 17.58 22.75 -3.42
CA THR A 298 17.04 23.99 -4.01
C THR A 298 17.77 24.45 -5.26
N LYS A 299 18.67 23.63 -5.82
CA LYS A 299 19.52 24.02 -6.95
C LYS A 299 19.35 23.19 -8.23
N GLU A 300 18.39 22.27 -8.27
CA GLU A 300 18.04 21.54 -9.51
C GLU A 300 16.60 21.80 -9.93
#